data_AF-A0A454W5Q1-F1
#
_entry.id   AF-A0A454W5Q1-F1
#
_cell.length_a   1.000
_cell.length_b   1.000
_cell.length_c   1.000
_cell.angle_alpha   90.00
_cell.angle_beta   90.00
_cell.angle_gamma   90.00
#
_symmetry.space_group_name_H-M   'P 1'
#
loop_
_entity.id
_entity.type
_entity.pdbx_description
1 polymer ?
#
loop_
_entity_poly.entity_id
_entity_poly.type
_entity_poly.pdbx_seq_one_letter_code
_entity_poly.pdbx_strand_id
1 'polypeptide(L)'
;RALDRARSSRSALVRHAERPGFADLVPPGEAEAHARALLAPIGGVPALAETLRAWLSLHGSWDRTAVALSVHRNTVRQRIARCAALLGADLDDPDVRMELWFALRHLRG
;
A
#
# COMPACT_ATOMS: atom_id res chain seq x y z
N ARG A 1 -32.35 34.61 -17.24
CA ARG A 1 -33.24 33.50 -16.81
C ARG A 1 -32.54 32.12 -16.70
N ALA A 2 -31.23 32.04 -16.46
CA ALA A 2 -30.56 30.78 -16.10
C ALA A 2 -29.45 30.91 -15.03
N LEU A 3 -29.29 32.09 -14.40
CA LEU A 3 -28.23 32.34 -13.39
C LEU A 3 -28.73 32.54 -11.95
N ASP A 4 -30.05 32.47 -11.71
CA ASP A 4 -30.64 32.69 -10.37
C ASP A 4 -31.04 31.41 -9.60
N ARG A 5 -30.66 30.21 -10.07
CA ARG A 5 -30.97 28.93 -9.37
C ARG A 5 -29.77 28.15 -8.84
N ALA A 6 -28.57 28.73 -8.85
CA ALA A 6 -27.36 28.07 -8.35
C ALA A 6 -26.85 28.61 -7.00
N ARG A 7 -27.63 29.41 -6.27
CA ARG A 7 -27.21 30.03 -4.99
C ARG A 7 -27.95 29.54 -3.74
N SER A 8 -28.79 28.50 -3.83
CA SER A 8 -29.65 28.05 -2.71
C SER A 8 -29.36 26.65 -2.17
N SER A 9 -28.11 26.19 -2.19
CA SER A 9 -27.68 25.02 -1.42
C SER A 9 -26.40 25.34 -0.67
N ARG A 10 -26.53 26.07 0.45
CA ARG A 10 -25.54 26.05 1.55
C ARG A 10 -25.61 24.69 2.26
N SER A 11 -25.45 23.59 1.52
CA SER A 11 -24.95 22.38 2.15
C SER A 11 -23.49 22.66 2.43
N ALA A 12 -23.18 23.00 3.68
CA ALA A 12 -21.80 23.01 4.13
C ALA A 12 -21.21 21.67 3.71
N LEU A 13 -20.23 21.70 2.81
CA LEU A 13 -19.37 20.56 2.60
C LEU A 13 -18.83 20.23 3.99
N VAL A 14 -19.38 19.19 4.60
CA VAL A 14 -18.80 18.56 5.77
C VAL A 14 -17.45 18.12 5.25
N ARG A 15 -16.40 18.92 5.52
CA ARG A 15 -15.06 18.35 5.55
C ARG A 15 -15.21 17.24 6.55
N HIS A 16 -15.18 16.00 6.04
CA HIS A 16 -15.02 14.84 6.90
C HIS A 16 -13.79 15.20 7.72
N ALA A 17 -14.02 15.59 8.98
CA ALA A 17 -12.92 15.92 9.86
C ALA A 17 -12.02 14.70 9.79
N GLU A 18 -10.78 14.89 9.35
CA GLU A 18 -9.78 13.83 9.35
C GLU A 18 -9.70 13.38 10.79
N ARG A 19 -10.44 12.31 11.11
CA ARG A 19 -10.18 11.55 12.31
C ARG A 19 -8.74 11.10 12.12
N PRO A 20 -7.84 11.43 13.05
CA PRO A 20 -6.49 10.92 12.98
C PRO A 20 -6.58 9.41 12.77
N GLY A 21 -5.99 8.94 11.68
CA GLY A 21 -5.93 7.54 11.35
C GLY A 21 -5.00 6.83 12.33
N PHE A 22 -5.06 5.51 12.39
CA PHE A 22 -4.15 4.74 13.26
C PHE A 22 -2.66 5.03 13.00
N ALA A 23 -2.30 5.39 11.76
CA ALA A 23 -0.93 5.78 11.41
C ALA A 23 -0.47 7.08 12.11
N ASP A 24 -1.40 7.99 12.44
CA ASP A 24 -1.10 9.26 13.11
C ASP A 24 -0.79 9.08 14.61
N LEU A 25 -1.04 7.87 15.15
CA LEU A 25 -0.73 7.52 16.54
C LEU A 25 0.72 7.01 16.71
N VAL A 26 1.42 6.73 15.61
CA VAL A 26 2.81 6.26 15.63
C VAL A 26 3.74 7.42 15.30
N PRO A 27 4.79 7.70 16.10
CA PRO A 27 5.77 8.72 15.75
C PRO A 27 6.35 8.44 14.34
N PRO A 28 6.34 9.41 13.40
CA PRO A 28 6.71 9.16 12.01
C PRO A 28 8.10 8.55 11.84
N GLY A 29 9.08 8.99 12.63
CA GLY A 29 10.44 8.45 12.60
C GLY A 29 10.55 7.00 13.06
N GLU A 30 9.71 6.57 14.01
CA GLU A 30 9.68 5.18 14.48
C GLU A 30 9.03 4.27 13.43
N ALA A 31 7.93 4.73 12.81
CA ALA A 31 7.28 4.01 11.72
C ALA A 31 8.20 3.82 10.50
N GLU A 32 8.93 4.87 10.10
CA GLU A 32 9.90 4.78 9.00
C GLU A 32 11.08 3.86 9.33
N ALA A 33 11.63 3.95 10.54
CA ALA A 33 12.73 3.09 10.98
C ALA A 33 12.30 1.62 11.00
N HIS A 34 11.11 1.33 11.54
CA HIS A 34 10.53 0.00 11.54
C HIS A 34 10.28 -0.50 10.11
N ALA A 35 9.65 0.30 9.24
CA ALA A 35 9.41 -0.05 7.86
C ALA A 35 10.70 -0.36 7.09
N ARG A 36 11.76 0.43 7.32
CA ARG A 36 13.09 0.20 6.73
C ARG A 36 13.69 -1.12 7.20
N ALA A 37 13.61 -1.41 8.50
CA ALA A 37 14.12 -2.66 9.06
C ALA A 37 13.35 -3.87 8.51
N LEU A 38 12.01 -3.82 8.53
CA LEU A 38 11.13 -4.88 8.06
C LEU A 38 11.36 -5.19 6.56
N LEU A 39 11.53 -4.16 5.73
CA LEU A 39 11.66 -4.32 4.28
C LEU A 39 13.12 -4.46 3.82
N ALA A 40 14.11 -4.37 4.72
CA ALA A 40 15.53 -4.50 4.39
C ALA A 40 15.86 -5.76 3.57
N PRO A 41 15.30 -6.96 3.87
CA PRO A 41 15.63 -8.19 3.11
C PRO A 41 15.26 -8.14 1.63
N ILE A 42 14.30 -7.29 1.24
CA ILE A 42 13.88 -7.11 -0.16
C ILE A 42 14.32 -5.78 -0.77
N GLY A 43 14.85 -4.86 0.06
CA GLY A 43 15.21 -3.49 -0.35
C GLY A 43 16.31 -3.41 -1.40
N GLY A 44 17.17 -4.44 -1.50
CA GLY A 44 18.24 -4.52 -2.51
C GLY A 44 17.76 -4.91 -3.92
N VAL A 45 16.49 -5.31 -4.08
CA VAL A 45 15.93 -5.73 -5.37
C VAL A 45 14.64 -4.93 -5.63
N PRO A 46 14.73 -3.78 -6.34
CA PRO A 46 13.58 -2.88 -6.55
C PRO A 46 12.35 -3.57 -7.10
N ALA A 47 12.53 -4.53 -8.03
CA ALA A 47 11.45 -5.29 -8.63
C ALA A 47 10.64 -6.12 -7.62
N LEU A 48 11.24 -6.59 -6.51
CA LEU A 48 10.52 -7.32 -5.45
C LEU A 48 9.62 -6.38 -4.65
N ALA A 49 10.17 -5.24 -4.20
CA ALA A 49 9.41 -4.23 -3.47
C ALA A 49 8.28 -3.63 -4.32
N GLU A 50 8.53 -3.36 -5.60
CA GLU A 50 7.53 -2.91 -6.56
C GLU A 50 6.43 -3.95 -6.76
N THR A 51 6.81 -5.22 -6.97
CA THR A 51 5.83 -6.30 -7.18
C THR A 51 4.97 -6.52 -5.94
N LEU A 52 5.58 -6.55 -4.74
CA LEU A 52 4.85 -6.69 -3.48
C LEU A 52 3.86 -5.53 -3.27
N ARG A 53 4.30 -4.29 -3.51
CA ARG A 53 3.43 -3.11 -3.41
C ARG A 53 2.24 -3.18 -4.35
N ALA A 54 2.47 -3.50 -5.62
CA ALA A 54 1.40 -3.59 -6.61
C ALA A 54 0.43 -4.74 -6.29
N TRP A 55 0.95 -5.89 -5.84
CA TRP A 55 0.17 -7.05 -5.46
C TRP A 55 -0.73 -6.79 -4.25
N LEU A 56 -0.20 -6.19 -3.18
CA LEU A 56 -0.98 -5.79 -2.01
C LEU A 56 -2.04 -4.74 -2.38
N SER A 57 -1.70 -3.73 -3.18
CA SER A 57 -2.64 -2.69 -3.64
C SER A 57 -3.78 -3.25 -4.52
N LEU A 58 -3.54 -4.39 -5.17
CA LEU A 58 -4.51 -5.08 -6.02
C LEU A 58 -5.13 -6.30 -5.32
N HIS A 59 -5.09 -6.33 -3.99
CA HIS A 59 -5.74 -7.31 -3.12
C HIS A 59 -5.29 -8.75 -3.41
N GLY A 60 -4.01 -8.94 -3.71
CA GLY A 60 -3.41 -10.25 -3.94
C GLY A 60 -3.67 -10.84 -5.34
N SER A 61 -4.19 -10.05 -6.26
CA SER A 61 -4.56 -10.52 -7.60
C SER A 61 -3.34 -10.69 -8.52
N TRP A 62 -2.96 -11.93 -8.82
CA TRP A 62 -1.87 -12.26 -9.77
C TRP A 62 -2.01 -11.58 -11.13
N ASP A 63 -3.19 -11.68 -11.76
CA ASP A 63 -3.39 -11.21 -13.13
C ASP A 63 -3.42 -9.68 -13.21
N ARG A 64 -4.16 -9.02 -12.31
CA ARG A 64 -4.15 -7.54 -12.24
C ARG A 64 -2.75 -6.99 -11.96
N THR A 65 -1.96 -7.62 -11.09
CA THR A 65 -0.57 -7.20 -10.84
C THR A 65 0.31 -7.42 -12.06
N ALA A 66 0.14 -8.55 -12.76
CA ALA A 66 0.87 -8.84 -13.99
C ALA A 66 0.61 -7.78 -15.06
N VAL A 67 -0.65 -7.40 -15.26
CA VAL A 67 -1.07 -6.31 -16.15
C VAL A 67 -0.48 -4.97 -15.70
N ALA A 68 -0.61 -4.62 -14.41
CA ALA A 68 -0.13 -3.34 -13.90
C ALA A 68 1.39 -3.15 -14.03
N LEU A 69 2.17 -4.24 -13.97
CA LEU A 69 3.63 -4.22 -14.07
C LEU A 69 4.15 -4.61 -15.45
N SER A 70 3.27 -4.88 -16.42
CA SER A 70 3.64 -5.37 -17.75
C SER A 70 4.57 -6.61 -17.72
N VAL A 71 4.28 -7.57 -16.84
CA VAL A 71 5.02 -8.83 -16.72
C VAL A 71 4.08 -10.02 -16.83
N HIS A 72 4.64 -11.22 -17.01
CA HIS A 72 3.85 -12.44 -16.99
C HIS A 72 3.40 -12.81 -15.55
N ARG A 73 2.21 -13.41 -15.39
CA ARG A 73 1.66 -13.83 -14.08
C ARG A 73 2.59 -14.73 -13.27
N ASN A 74 3.36 -15.60 -13.93
CA ASN A 74 4.32 -16.47 -13.24
C ASN A 74 5.47 -15.67 -12.63
N THR A 75 5.89 -14.57 -13.26
CA THR A 75 6.90 -13.66 -12.72
C THR A 75 6.39 -13.01 -11.43
N VAL A 76 5.11 -12.61 -11.39
CA VAL A 76 4.50 -12.08 -10.15
C VAL A 76 4.53 -13.13 -9.05
N ARG A 77 4.05 -14.35 -9.33
CA ARG A 77 4.04 -15.45 -8.34
C ARG A 77 5.43 -15.76 -7.79
N GLN A 78 6.44 -15.85 -8.67
CA GLN A 78 7.82 -16.11 -8.27
C GLN A 78 8.39 -14.98 -7.40
N ARG A 79 8.13 -13.71 -7.76
CA ARG A 79 8.59 -12.56 -6.98
C ARG A 79 7.90 -12.50 -5.62
N ILE A 80 6.59 -12.74 -5.53
CA ILE A 80 5.87 -12.76 -4.26
C ILE A 80 6.32 -13.92 -3.38
N ALA A 81 6.50 -15.12 -3.93
CA ALA A 81 7.08 -16.25 -3.18
C ALA A 81 8.48 -15.93 -2.66
N ARG A 82 9.30 -15.23 -3.46
CA ARG A 82 10.63 -14.76 -3.03
C ARG A 82 10.55 -13.69 -1.94
N CYS A 83 9.57 -12.78 -1.99
CA CYS A 83 9.32 -11.83 -0.92
C CYS A 83 8.97 -12.55 0.39
N ALA A 84 8.01 -13.50 0.36
CA ALA A 84 7.63 -14.28 1.53
C ALA A 84 8.85 -14.97 2.16
N ALA A 85 9.67 -15.63 1.34
CA ALA A 85 10.87 -16.32 1.81
C ALA A 85 11.93 -15.37 2.42
N LEU A 86 12.19 -14.23 1.77
CA LEU A 86 13.20 -13.27 2.25
C LEU A 86 12.75 -12.52 3.52
N LEU A 87 11.44 -12.26 3.63
CA LEU A 87 10.86 -11.58 4.79
C LEU A 87 10.55 -12.54 5.93
N GLY A 88 10.61 -13.86 5.70
CA GLY A 88 10.16 -14.86 6.68
C GLY A 88 8.67 -14.71 7.02
N ALA A 89 7.86 -14.30 6.04
CA ALA A 89 6.49 -13.84 6.24
C ALA A 89 5.48 -14.77 5.56
N ASP A 90 4.38 -15.06 6.25
CA ASP A 90 3.23 -15.74 5.66
C ASP A 90 2.36 -14.72 4.92
N LEU A 91 2.48 -14.69 3.60
CA LEU A 91 1.70 -13.79 2.76
C LEU A 91 0.27 -14.30 2.51
N ASP A 92 -0.20 -15.38 3.11
CA ASP A 92 -1.62 -15.72 3.13
C ASP A 92 -2.34 -15.16 4.37
N ASP A 93 -1.59 -14.72 5.38
CA ASP A 93 -2.12 -14.04 6.57
C ASP A 93 -2.51 -12.58 6.25
N PRO A 94 -3.78 -12.17 6.47
CA PRO A 94 -4.23 -10.80 6.24
C PRO A 94 -3.54 -9.76 7.15
N ASP A 95 -3.15 -10.12 8.37
CA ASP A 95 -2.48 -9.21 9.31
C ASP A 95 -1.06 -8.92 8.84
N VAL A 96 -0.34 -9.95 8.37
CA VAL A 96 0.98 -9.81 7.74
C VAL A 96 0.91 -8.95 6.48
N ARG A 97 -0.10 -9.18 5.62
CA ARG A 97 -0.32 -8.34 4.42
C ARG A 97 -0.56 -6.88 4.80
N MET A 98 -1.32 -6.63 5.86
CA MET A 98 -1.62 -5.29 6.36
C MET A 98 -0.35 -4.59 6.86
N GLU A 99 0.44 -5.24 7.70
CA GLU A 99 1.71 -4.71 8.22
C GLU A 99 2.66 -4.34 7.08
N LEU A 100 2.85 -5.24 6.11
CA LEU A 100 3.72 -4.99 4.95
C LEU A 100 3.20 -3.85 4.07
N TRP A 101 1.88 -3.74 3.89
CA TRP A 101 1.27 -2.63 3.16
C TRP A 101 1.52 -1.29 3.87
N PHE A 102 1.38 -1.25 5.20
CA PHE A 102 1.71 -0.06 6.00
C PHE A 102 3.20 0.29 5.88
N ALA A 103 4.11 -0.66 6.04
CA ALA A 103 5.54 -0.42 5.90
C ALA A 103 5.91 0.14 4.51
N LEU A 104 5.35 -0.43 3.44
CA LEU A 104 5.60 0.01 2.06
C LEU A 104 5.07 1.43 1.76
N ARG A 105 4.11 1.92 2.54
CA ARG A 105 3.58 3.29 2.46
C ARG A 105 4.44 4.30 3.22
N HIS A 106 5.01 3.92 4.35
CA HIS A 106 5.87 4.81 5.15
C HIS A 106 7.23 5.04 4.51
N LEU A 107 7.73 4.14 3.67
CA LEU A 107 8.90 4.41 2.82
C LEU A 107 8.63 5.38 1.64
N ARG A 108 7.41 5.96 1.54
CA ARG A 108 7.08 7.01 0.56
C ARG A 108 7.14 8.43 1.14
N GLY A 109 7.69 8.59 2.35
CA GLY A 109 8.06 9.88 2.94
C GLY A 109 9.33 10.43 2.33
#